data_AF-A0A6J1HQ41-F1
#
_entry.id   AF-A0A6J1HQ41-F1
#
_cell.length_a   1.000
_cell.length_b   1.000
_cell.length_c   1.000
_cell.angle_alpha   90.00
_cell.angle_beta   90.00
_cell.angle_gamma   90.00
#
_symmetry.space_group_name_H-M   'P 1'
#
loop_
_entity.id
_entity.type
_entity.pdbx_description
1 polymer ?
#
loop_
_entity_poly.entity_id
_entity_poly.type
_entity_poly.pdbx_seq_one_letter_code
_entity_poly.pdbx_strand_id
1 'polypeptide(L)'
;MAVGFNRMVVLLLVAAATLWRCSSAATYMVGDSLGWIDPPNANIYTDWASNKTFVVGDILVFNFATGRHDVTEVTKSAYDSCNGNNPISTESNSPVRITLTSAGNRHFICTIPGHCNNGQKLSVTVRATSAPTPQPSSPAPSPVPVSVPAPSISPEPSSSDRSPSPTPSFTPSSPVPSRAPTRQPMTYVVGDSLGWSVPNNPTFYESWAQDKTFVVGDILEFNFVIQTHNVAKVTKDNYGSCSGESPISISTNPPVRITLSEPGEHFYICTVAGHCNIGQKLAVNVTGSEATTPPPSSDTVPSTPSPATAPPPPSAAPSVRTSAFSAALLAVAVALVY
;
A
#
# COMPACT_ATOMS: atom_id res chain seq x y z
N MET A 1 20.69 52.63 10.43
CA MET A 1 20.81 51.44 11.32
C MET A 1 19.63 50.47 11.15
N ALA A 2 18.38 50.94 10.99
CA ALA A 2 17.20 50.07 10.84
C ALA A 2 17.13 49.22 9.56
N VAL A 3 17.68 49.70 8.43
CA VAL A 3 17.65 48.98 7.13
C VAL A 3 18.56 47.75 7.12
N GLY A 4 19.67 47.78 7.89
CA GLY A 4 20.59 46.65 8.03
C GLY A 4 20.03 45.54 8.92
N PHE A 5 19.28 45.93 9.96
CA PHE A 5 18.66 44.98 10.90
C PHE A 5 17.59 44.12 10.22
N ASN A 6 16.72 44.72 9.40
CA ASN A 6 15.72 43.98 8.63
C ASN A 6 16.32 43.00 7.62
N ARG A 7 17.45 43.35 6.98
CA ARG A 7 18.14 42.45 6.04
C ARG A 7 18.77 41.25 6.75
N MET A 8 19.33 41.46 7.94
CA MET A 8 19.94 40.38 8.72
C MET A 8 18.88 39.42 9.28
N VAL A 9 17.74 39.92 9.72
CA VAL A 9 16.61 39.09 10.20
C VAL A 9 16.03 38.24 9.06
N VAL A 10 15.87 38.80 7.85
CA VAL A 10 15.40 38.04 6.67
C VAL A 10 16.40 36.95 6.28
N LEU A 11 17.70 37.23 6.28
CA LEU A 11 18.73 36.22 5.99
C LEU A 11 18.78 35.10 7.03
N LEU A 12 18.59 35.43 8.31
CA LEU A 12 18.52 34.43 9.39
C LEU A 12 17.26 33.55 9.30
N LEU A 13 16.11 34.11 8.93
CA LEU A 13 14.87 33.34 8.75
C LEU A 13 14.92 32.43 7.52
N VAL A 14 15.55 32.87 6.42
CA VAL A 14 15.81 32.02 5.24
C VAL A 14 16.78 30.89 5.58
N ALA A 15 17.85 31.18 6.34
CA ALA A 15 18.77 30.14 6.81
C ALA A 15 18.09 29.12 7.74
N ALA A 16 17.25 29.57 8.67
CA ALA A 16 16.49 28.70 9.56
C ALA A 16 15.47 27.82 8.81
N ALA A 17 14.81 28.36 7.78
CA ALA A 17 13.87 27.61 6.93
C ALA A 17 14.57 26.51 6.09
N THR A 18 15.85 26.69 5.74
CA THR A 18 16.63 25.66 5.04
C THR A 18 17.13 24.53 5.94
N LEU A 19 17.08 24.70 7.27
CA LEU A 19 17.53 23.70 8.24
C LEU A 19 16.43 22.71 8.65
N TRP A 20 15.20 22.87 8.18
CA TRP A 20 14.16 21.84 8.25
C TRP A 20 14.22 20.90 7.06
N ARG A 21 15.27 20.07 7.01
CA ARG A 21 15.15 18.77 6.34
C ARG A 21 14.95 17.73 7.42
N CYS A 22 13.69 17.40 7.69
CA CYS A 22 13.37 16.15 8.38
C CYS A 22 13.98 15.02 7.55
N SER A 23 15.05 14.40 8.04
CA SER A 23 15.68 13.24 7.43
C SER A 23 14.79 12.02 7.65
N SER A 24 13.69 11.93 6.91
CA SER A 24 12.93 10.68 6.79
C SER A 24 13.71 9.74 5.89
N ALA A 25 13.86 8.48 6.31
CA ALA A 25 14.36 7.41 5.46
C ALA A 25 13.59 7.37 4.13
N ALA A 26 14.31 7.46 3.01
CA ALA A 26 13.72 7.30 1.69
C ALA A 26 13.47 5.82 1.38
N THR A 27 12.41 5.52 0.65
CA THR A 27 12.14 4.17 0.15
C THR A 27 12.35 4.16 -1.37
N TYR A 28 13.20 3.25 -1.86
CA TYR A 28 13.55 3.09 -3.26
C TYR A 28 13.03 1.77 -3.80
N MET A 29 12.16 1.83 -4.81
CA MET A 29 11.72 0.65 -5.55
C MET A 29 12.80 0.28 -6.55
N VAL A 30 13.48 -0.85 -6.34
CA VAL A 30 14.58 -1.29 -7.21
C VAL A 30 14.05 -1.61 -8.61
N GLY A 31 14.64 -0.99 -9.63
CA GLY A 31 14.17 -1.07 -11.01
C GLY A 31 12.94 -0.19 -11.29
N ASP A 32 12.55 0.68 -10.34
CA ASP A 32 11.35 1.50 -10.39
C ASP A 32 10.12 0.67 -10.76
N SER A 33 9.50 0.96 -11.90
CA SER A 33 8.32 0.24 -12.39
C SER A 33 8.61 -1.13 -12.99
N LEU A 34 9.86 -1.39 -13.38
CA LEU A 34 10.27 -2.68 -13.94
C LEU A 34 10.37 -3.76 -12.83
N GLY A 35 10.66 -3.34 -11.61
CA GLY A 35 10.90 -4.24 -10.48
C GLY A 35 12.22 -5.00 -10.62
N TRP A 36 12.33 -6.10 -9.87
CA TRP A 36 13.49 -6.98 -9.81
C TRP A 36 13.26 -8.25 -10.65
N ILE A 37 13.50 -8.15 -11.95
CA ILE A 37 13.37 -9.23 -12.93
C ILE A 37 14.70 -9.54 -13.62
N ASP A 38 14.74 -10.63 -14.39
CA ASP A 38 15.79 -10.86 -15.38
C ASP A 38 15.69 -9.75 -16.45
N PRO A 39 16.66 -8.81 -16.52
CA PRO A 39 16.45 -7.58 -17.26
C PRO A 39 16.65 -7.78 -18.76
N PRO A 40 15.99 -6.98 -19.62
CA PRO A 40 16.16 -7.03 -21.07
C PRO A 40 17.57 -6.60 -21.53
N ASN A 41 18.34 -5.92 -20.67
CA ASN A 41 19.76 -5.62 -20.88
C ASN A 41 20.49 -5.52 -19.54
N ALA A 42 21.81 -5.71 -19.58
CA ALA A 42 22.61 -5.87 -18.36
C ALA A 42 22.77 -4.59 -17.51
N ASN A 43 22.46 -3.42 -18.06
CA ASN A 43 22.74 -2.13 -17.41
C ASN A 43 21.55 -1.58 -16.61
N ILE A 44 20.35 -2.16 -16.75
CA ILE A 44 19.10 -1.68 -16.15
C ILE A 44 19.26 -1.23 -14.67
N TYR A 45 19.81 -2.09 -13.80
CA TYR A 45 19.92 -1.74 -12.38
C TYR A 45 21.12 -0.84 -12.06
N THR A 46 22.16 -0.88 -12.88
CA THR A 46 23.30 0.04 -12.76
C THR A 46 22.88 1.46 -13.12
N ASP A 47 22.16 1.63 -14.22
CA ASP A 47 21.61 2.91 -14.67
C ASP A 47 20.57 3.44 -13.66
N TRP A 48 19.69 2.55 -13.17
CA TRP A 48 18.73 2.87 -12.11
C TRP A 48 19.40 3.42 -10.85
N ALA A 49 20.52 2.82 -10.42
CA ALA A 49 21.24 3.26 -9.23
C ALA A 49 22.01 4.57 -9.44
N SER A 50 22.49 4.83 -10.67
CA SER A 50 23.40 5.93 -10.99
C SER A 50 22.85 7.32 -10.69
N ASN A 51 21.53 7.50 -10.73
CA ASN A 51 20.86 8.79 -10.49
C ASN A 51 20.35 8.95 -9.05
N LYS A 52 20.73 8.06 -8.13
CA LYS A 52 20.23 8.06 -6.75
C LYS A 52 21.35 8.26 -5.74
N THR A 53 20.99 8.84 -4.60
CA THR A 53 21.88 8.94 -3.44
C THR A 53 21.24 8.17 -2.30
N PHE A 54 21.91 7.11 -1.87
CA PHE A 54 21.47 6.30 -0.75
C PHE A 54 22.17 6.76 0.52
N VAL A 55 21.42 6.91 1.60
CA VAL A 55 21.94 7.24 2.94
C VAL A 55 21.52 6.20 3.97
N VAL A 56 22.22 6.18 5.10
CA VAL A 56 21.85 5.30 6.21
C VAL A 56 20.44 5.62 6.69
N GLY A 57 19.61 4.58 6.77
CA GLY A 57 18.20 4.63 7.12
C GLY A 57 17.27 4.32 5.93
N ASP A 58 17.71 4.56 4.69
CA ASP A 58 16.89 4.31 3.50
C ASP A 58 16.52 2.83 3.35
N ILE A 59 15.46 2.54 2.58
CA ILE A 59 14.95 1.19 2.35
C ILE A 59 14.97 0.89 0.84
N LEU A 60 15.63 -0.19 0.44
CA LEU A 60 15.47 -0.78 -0.89
C LEU A 60 14.30 -1.76 -0.87
N VAL A 61 13.40 -1.66 -1.84
CA VAL A 61 12.28 -2.57 -2.01
C VAL A 61 12.43 -3.26 -3.35
N PHE A 62 12.65 -4.56 -3.31
CA PHE A 62 12.74 -5.42 -4.48
C PHE A 62 11.38 -6.09 -4.67
N ASN A 63 10.71 -5.75 -5.75
CA ASN A 63 9.43 -6.35 -6.11
C ASN A 63 9.64 -7.32 -7.27
N PHE A 64 9.26 -8.57 -7.09
CA PHE A 64 9.43 -9.61 -8.10
C PHE A 64 8.38 -10.70 -7.96
N ALA A 65 8.29 -11.57 -8.95
CA ALA A 65 7.48 -12.78 -8.85
C ALA A 65 8.13 -13.78 -7.88
N THR A 66 7.53 -13.98 -6.70
CA THR A 66 7.98 -15.01 -5.73
C THR A 66 8.15 -16.36 -6.42
N GLY A 67 9.29 -17.02 -6.20
CA GLY A 67 9.65 -18.27 -6.86
C GLY A 67 10.28 -18.14 -8.26
N ARG A 68 10.34 -16.93 -8.84
CA ARG A 68 11.07 -16.65 -10.09
C ARG A 68 12.39 -15.92 -9.89
N HIS A 69 12.51 -15.21 -8.77
CA HIS A 69 13.70 -14.45 -8.43
C HIS A 69 13.96 -14.55 -6.92
N ASP A 70 15.16 -14.17 -6.53
CA ASP A 70 15.56 -13.96 -5.16
C ASP A 70 16.37 -12.66 -5.09
N VAL A 71 16.53 -12.15 -3.88
CA VAL A 71 17.44 -11.04 -3.56
C VAL A 71 18.47 -11.59 -2.60
N THR A 72 19.66 -11.79 -3.14
CA THR A 72 20.78 -12.34 -2.40
C THR A 72 21.85 -11.27 -2.23
N GLU A 73 22.11 -10.85 -1.00
CA GLU A 73 23.21 -9.95 -0.68
C GLU A 73 24.52 -10.73 -0.65
N VAL A 74 25.55 -10.19 -1.29
CA VAL A 74 26.84 -10.85 -1.47
C VAL A 74 28.00 -9.87 -1.29
N THR A 75 29.22 -10.41 -1.21
CA THR A 75 30.44 -9.60 -1.26
C THR A 75 30.65 -9.00 -2.66
N LYS A 76 31.52 -7.98 -2.78
CA LYS A 76 31.89 -7.39 -4.08
C LYS A 76 32.41 -8.43 -5.08
N SER A 77 33.27 -9.35 -4.65
CA SER A 77 33.83 -10.38 -5.53
C SER A 77 32.77 -11.35 -6.03
N ALA A 78 31.87 -11.79 -5.13
CA ALA A 78 30.75 -12.65 -5.48
C ALA A 78 29.74 -11.96 -6.40
N TYR A 79 29.51 -10.66 -6.20
CA TYR A 79 28.73 -9.84 -7.13
C TYR A 79 29.37 -9.82 -8.52
N ASP A 80 30.67 -9.53 -8.61
CA ASP A 80 31.39 -9.43 -9.89
C ASP A 80 31.37 -10.75 -10.65
N SER A 81 31.52 -11.88 -9.96
CA SER A 81 31.50 -13.22 -10.55
C SER A 81 30.11 -13.87 -10.61
N CYS A 82 29.05 -13.18 -10.20
CA CYS A 82 27.70 -13.73 -10.07
C CYS A 82 27.63 -15.06 -9.28
N ASN A 83 28.32 -15.12 -8.15
CA ASN A 83 28.42 -16.30 -7.30
C ASN A 83 27.49 -16.19 -6.08
N GLY A 84 26.50 -17.07 -6.00
CA GLY A 84 25.53 -17.12 -4.90
C GLY A 84 25.84 -18.12 -3.77
N ASN A 85 27.02 -18.77 -3.76
CA ASN A 85 27.28 -19.92 -2.89
C ASN A 85 27.48 -19.57 -1.40
N ASN A 86 27.97 -18.36 -1.11
CA ASN A 86 28.24 -17.88 0.25
C ASN A 86 27.57 -16.52 0.47
N PRO A 87 26.23 -16.47 0.53
CA PRO A 87 25.50 -15.22 0.65
C PRO A 87 25.65 -14.62 2.05
N ILE A 88 25.54 -13.30 2.13
CA ILE A 88 25.36 -12.56 3.39
C ILE A 88 23.92 -12.75 3.87
N SER A 89 22.96 -12.64 2.96
CA SER A 89 21.54 -12.93 3.18
C SER A 89 20.87 -13.32 1.87
N THR A 90 19.80 -14.11 1.92
CA THR A 90 18.98 -14.45 0.76
C THR A 90 17.51 -14.36 1.14
N GLU A 91 16.74 -13.63 0.33
CA GLU A 91 15.31 -13.47 0.50
C GLU A 91 14.60 -13.83 -0.82
N SER A 92 13.68 -14.79 -0.77
CA SER A 92 13.00 -15.32 -1.98
C SER A 92 11.51 -14.95 -2.04
N ASN A 93 11.00 -14.25 -1.02
CA ASN A 93 9.60 -13.86 -0.92
C ASN A 93 9.44 -12.37 -1.21
N SER A 94 8.71 -12.05 -2.27
CA SER A 94 8.43 -10.66 -2.64
C SER A 94 7.27 -10.07 -1.84
N PRO A 95 7.29 -8.75 -1.54
CA PRO A 95 8.39 -7.82 -1.77
C PRO A 95 9.47 -7.93 -0.69
N VAL A 96 10.73 -7.95 -1.10
CA VAL A 96 11.88 -7.93 -0.16
C VAL A 96 12.20 -6.48 0.20
N ARG A 97 12.25 -6.19 1.51
CA ARG A 97 12.55 -4.85 2.04
C ARG A 97 13.89 -4.87 2.78
N ILE A 98 14.89 -4.18 2.25
CA ILE A 98 16.23 -4.11 2.82
C ILE A 98 16.48 -2.70 3.33
N THR A 99 16.60 -2.54 4.65
CA THR A 99 17.01 -1.28 5.27
C THR A 99 18.53 -1.11 5.16
N LEU A 100 18.99 0.07 4.75
CA LEU A 100 20.40 0.43 4.63
C LEU A 100 20.90 0.94 5.99
N THR A 101 21.34 0.02 6.85
CA THR A 101 21.66 0.32 8.27
C THR A 101 23.08 0.83 8.49
N SER A 102 23.97 0.72 7.50
CA SER A 102 25.36 1.14 7.60
C SER A 102 25.84 1.77 6.28
N ALA A 103 26.81 2.68 6.40
CA ALA A 103 27.48 3.27 5.26
C ALA A 103 28.42 2.24 4.60
N GLY A 104 28.59 2.35 3.29
CA GLY A 104 29.43 1.44 2.51
C GLY A 104 28.75 0.94 1.24
N ASN A 105 29.46 0.11 0.49
CA ASN A 105 28.91 -0.53 -0.71
C ASN A 105 28.13 -1.78 -0.33
N ARG A 106 26.96 -1.94 -0.93
CA ARG A 106 26.13 -3.15 -0.80
C ARG A 106 25.83 -3.72 -2.16
N HIS A 107 25.85 -5.04 -2.26
CA HIS A 107 25.75 -5.76 -3.53
C HIS A 107 24.70 -6.85 -3.45
N PHE A 108 23.76 -6.83 -4.38
CA PHE A 108 22.64 -7.75 -4.45
C PHE A 108 22.64 -8.44 -5.82
N ILE A 109 22.31 -9.73 -5.86
CA ILE A 109 22.18 -10.52 -7.08
C ILE A 109 20.91 -11.37 -6.99
N CYS A 110 20.41 -11.81 -8.14
CA CYS A 110 19.51 -12.95 -8.20
C CYS A 110 20.31 -14.23 -8.47
N THR A 111 20.12 -15.27 -7.67
CA THR A 111 20.90 -16.53 -7.77
C THR A 111 20.29 -17.56 -8.72
N ILE A 112 19.11 -17.28 -9.28
CA ILE A 112 18.50 -18.11 -10.32
C ILE A 112 19.47 -18.21 -11.52
N PRO A 113 19.73 -19.43 -12.04
CA PRO A 113 20.72 -19.64 -13.10
C PRO A 113 20.53 -18.69 -14.30
N GLY A 114 21.59 -17.98 -14.67
CA GLY A 114 21.61 -17.04 -15.79
C GLY A 114 21.25 -15.60 -15.42
N HIS A 115 20.34 -15.37 -14.46
CA HIS A 115 19.77 -14.05 -14.20
C HIS A 115 20.81 -12.98 -13.80
N CYS A 116 21.72 -13.29 -12.86
CA CYS A 116 22.77 -12.34 -12.49
C CYS A 116 23.70 -11.99 -13.66
N ASN A 117 24.05 -12.98 -14.50
CA ASN A 117 24.93 -12.77 -15.66
C ASN A 117 24.24 -11.96 -16.76
N ASN A 118 22.92 -12.09 -16.89
CA ASN A 118 22.09 -11.25 -17.75
C ASN A 118 21.93 -9.82 -17.20
N GLY A 119 22.34 -9.59 -15.96
CA GLY A 119 22.39 -8.28 -15.32
C GLY A 119 21.40 -8.08 -14.18
N GLN A 120 20.71 -9.12 -13.69
CA GLN A 120 19.89 -9.04 -12.47
C GLN A 120 20.76 -8.94 -11.20
N LYS A 121 21.44 -7.81 -11.08
CA LYS A 121 22.39 -7.48 -10.02
C LYS A 121 22.40 -5.98 -9.76
N LEU A 122 22.45 -5.58 -8.50
CA LEU A 122 22.46 -4.18 -8.06
C LEU A 122 23.64 -3.91 -7.13
N SER A 123 24.36 -2.83 -7.38
CA SER A 123 25.37 -2.28 -6.47
C SER A 123 24.95 -0.88 -6.04
N VAL A 124 24.88 -0.61 -4.75
CA VAL A 124 24.61 0.73 -4.21
C VAL A 124 25.71 1.17 -3.26
N THR A 125 26.00 2.48 -3.26
CA THR A 125 26.91 3.10 -2.28
C THR A 125 26.08 3.91 -1.28
N VAL A 126 26.07 3.46 -0.03
CA VAL A 126 25.34 4.09 1.07
C VAL A 126 26.25 5.09 1.78
N ARG A 127 25.81 6.35 1.89
CA ARG A 127 26.53 7.40 2.61
C ARG A 127 26.11 7.42 4.07
N ALA A 128 27.05 7.75 4.95
CA ALA A 128 26.73 8.03 6.35
C ALA A 128 25.83 9.26 6.43
N THR A 129 24.75 9.14 7.19
CA THR A 129 23.93 10.30 7.56
C THR A 129 24.70 11.04 8.65
N SER A 130 25.03 12.32 8.44
CA SER A 130 25.59 13.14 9.51
C SER A 130 24.61 13.11 10.67
N ALA A 131 25.04 12.59 11.82
CA ALA A 131 24.23 12.68 13.03
C ALA A 131 23.84 14.15 13.24
N PRO A 132 22.58 14.46 13.62
CA PRO A 132 22.29 15.79 14.11
C PRO A 132 23.27 16.07 15.24
N THR A 133 23.94 17.21 15.19
CA THR A 133 24.79 17.69 16.28
C THR A 133 23.98 17.55 17.58
N PRO A 134 24.52 16.96 18.66
CA PRO A 134 23.80 16.91 19.92
C PRO A 134 23.33 18.32 20.25
N GLN A 135 22.02 18.53 20.29
CA GLN A 135 21.47 19.79 20.74
C GLN A 135 22.04 20.05 22.14
N PRO A 136 22.62 21.23 22.43
CA PRO A 136 23.14 21.53 23.74
C PRO A 136 22.05 21.25 24.77
N SER A 137 22.34 20.31 25.67
CA SER A 137 21.43 19.93 26.74
C SER A 137 21.10 21.19 27.55
N SER A 138 19.80 21.47 27.69
CA SER A 138 19.32 22.47 28.65
C SER A 138 19.89 22.11 30.04
N PRO A 139 20.39 23.08 30.83
CA PRO A 139 20.99 22.77 32.12
C PRO A 139 20.00 22.05 33.03
N ALA A 140 20.49 21.00 33.69
CA ALA A 140 19.73 20.22 34.66
C ALA A 140 19.21 21.13 35.80
N PRO A 141 17.98 20.95 36.28
CA PRO A 141 17.53 21.62 37.49
C PRO A 141 18.34 21.10 38.70
N SER A 142 18.74 22.01 39.57
CA SER A 142 19.51 21.72 40.79
C SER A 142 18.83 20.68 41.70
N PRO A 143 19.59 19.83 42.40
CA PRO A 143 19.03 18.86 43.31
C PRO A 143 18.48 19.56 44.55
N VAL A 144 17.22 19.28 44.89
CA VAL A 144 16.64 19.59 46.19
C VAL A 144 17.18 18.62 47.25
N PRO A 145 17.50 19.08 48.47
CA PRO A 145 18.10 18.24 49.51
C PRO A 145 17.06 17.28 50.10
N VAL A 146 17.41 16.00 50.14
CA VAL A 146 16.62 14.92 50.75
C VAL A 146 16.86 14.96 52.26
N SER A 147 15.78 15.04 53.04
CA SER A 147 15.83 14.93 54.49
C SER A 147 15.66 13.48 54.93
N VAL A 148 16.67 12.97 55.63
CA VAL A 148 16.70 11.65 56.28
C VAL A 148 15.98 11.73 57.63
N PRO A 149 15.28 10.66 58.05
CA PRO A 149 15.65 10.09 59.35
C PRO A 149 15.71 8.55 59.36
N ALA A 150 16.89 8.08 59.80
CA ALA A 150 17.28 7.06 60.79
C ALA A 150 16.29 5.98 61.31
N PRO A 151 16.84 4.84 61.82
CA PRO A 151 16.29 3.49 61.69
C PRO A 151 15.69 2.93 63.01
N SER A 152 14.95 1.81 62.94
CA SER A 152 15.12 0.68 63.88
C SER A 152 14.15 -0.50 63.75
N ILE A 153 14.77 -1.68 63.75
CA ILE A 153 14.46 -2.88 64.56
C ILE A 153 13.26 -3.76 64.16
N SER A 154 13.64 -4.96 63.68
CA SER A 154 12.87 -6.22 63.67
C SER A 154 12.67 -6.73 65.11
N PRO A 155 11.57 -7.40 65.47
CA PRO A 155 11.50 -8.86 65.25
C PRO A 155 10.11 -9.43 64.93
N GLU A 156 10.11 -10.62 64.32
CA GLU A 156 9.06 -11.66 64.38
C GLU A 156 8.83 -12.15 65.84
N PRO A 157 7.93 -13.11 66.19
CA PRO A 157 6.86 -13.79 65.43
C PRO A 157 5.51 -13.97 66.18
N SER A 158 4.55 -14.65 65.51
CA SER A 158 3.44 -15.45 66.08
C SER A 158 2.34 -14.71 66.88
N SER A 159 1.06 -15.08 66.93
CA SER A 159 0.22 -16.12 66.34
C SER A 159 -1.22 -15.86 66.85
N SER A 160 -2.22 -16.39 66.15
CA SER A 160 -3.52 -16.85 66.70
C SER A 160 -4.69 -15.87 66.88
N ASP A 161 -5.72 -16.12 66.07
CA ASP A 161 -7.07 -16.59 66.48
C ASP A 161 -8.30 -15.66 66.40
N ARG A 162 -9.38 -16.28 65.87
CA ARG A 162 -10.83 -15.98 65.94
C ARG A 162 -11.33 -14.70 65.22
N SER A 163 -12.45 -14.67 64.50
CA SER A 163 -13.66 -15.52 64.37
C SER A 163 -14.43 -15.04 63.11
N PRO A 164 -15.28 -15.85 62.45
CA PRO A 164 -15.94 -15.47 61.20
C PRO A 164 -17.22 -14.65 61.43
N SER A 165 -17.57 -13.79 60.46
CA SER A 165 -18.87 -13.13 60.33
C SER A 165 -19.37 -13.27 58.89
N PRO A 166 -20.68 -13.48 58.64
CA PRO A 166 -21.15 -14.13 57.44
C PRO A 166 -21.23 -13.18 56.23
N THR A 167 -20.97 -13.79 55.08
CA THR A 167 -21.06 -13.28 53.71
C THR A 167 -22.44 -12.65 53.40
N PRO A 168 -22.49 -11.47 52.76
CA PRO A 168 -23.58 -11.14 51.86
C PRO A 168 -23.23 -11.63 50.45
N SER A 169 -24.12 -12.43 49.88
CA SER A 169 -24.09 -12.87 48.49
C SER A 169 -24.05 -11.67 47.55
N PHE A 170 -22.96 -11.54 46.79
CA PHE A 170 -22.91 -10.68 45.61
C PHE A 170 -23.07 -11.55 44.36
N THR A 171 -24.18 -11.30 43.68
CA THR A 171 -24.52 -11.80 42.35
C THR A 171 -23.38 -11.48 41.36
N PRO A 172 -22.88 -12.44 40.57
CA PRO A 172 -21.85 -12.14 39.57
C PRO A 172 -22.46 -11.28 38.46
N SER A 173 -21.94 -10.07 38.29
CA SER A 173 -22.20 -9.26 37.09
C SER A 173 -21.61 -9.97 35.88
N SER A 174 -22.42 -10.13 34.84
CA SER A 174 -22.06 -10.74 33.56
C SER A 174 -20.75 -10.19 32.98
N PRO A 175 -19.92 -11.03 32.34
CA PRO A 175 -18.74 -10.56 31.65
C PRO A 175 -19.13 -9.69 30.45
N VAL A 176 -18.53 -8.50 30.36
CA VAL A 176 -18.56 -7.68 29.15
C VAL A 176 -17.95 -8.50 28.01
N PRO A 177 -18.60 -8.64 26.84
CA PRO A 177 -18.01 -9.36 25.73
C PRO A 177 -16.74 -8.63 25.26
N SER A 178 -15.59 -9.30 25.41
CA SER A 178 -14.32 -8.86 24.86
C SER A 178 -14.46 -8.75 23.35
N ARG A 179 -14.33 -7.52 22.82
CA ARG A 179 -14.42 -7.22 21.39
C ARG A 179 -13.46 -8.15 20.62
N ALA A 180 -13.99 -8.86 19.62
CA ALA A 180 -13.19 -9.72 18.76
C ALA A 180 -12.05 -8.91 18.10
N PRO A 181 -10.86 -9.51 17.87
CA PRO A 181 -9.75 -8.83 17.25
C PRO A 181 -10.14 -8.32 15.86
N THR A 182 -10.03 -7.01 15.65
CA THR A 182 -10.31 -6.37 14.36
C THR A 182 -9.18 -6.73 13.38
N ARG A 183 -9.50 -7.36 12.25
CA ARG A 183 -8.54 -7.67 11.18
C ARG A 183 -7.88 -6.37 10.71
N GLN A 184 -6.55 -6.34 10.66
CA GLN A 184 -5.80 -5.20 10.12
C GLN A 184 -5.97 -5.12 8.60
N PRO A 185 -6.00 -3.92 8.00
CA PRO A 185 -5.98 -3.73 6.56
C PRO A 185 -4.87 -4.54 5.88
N MET A 186 -5.23 -5.34 4.88
CA MET A 186 -4.30 -6.12 4.07
C MET A 186 -4.05 -5.42 2.73
N THR A 187 -2.81 -5.46 2.25
CA THR A 187 -2.48 -5.04 0.88
C THR A 187 -2.42 -6.27 -0.04
N TYR A 188 -3.20 -6.24 -1.12
CA TYR A 188 -3.20 -7.24 -2.18
C TYR A 188 -2.44 -6.72 -3.39
N VAL A 189 -1.37 -7.40 -3.77
CA VAL A 189 -0.63 -7.10 -5.00
C VAL A 189 -1.39 -7.70 -6.18
N VAL A 190 -1.99 -6.85 -7.01
CA VAL A 190 -2.86 -7.28 -8.11
C VAL A 190 -2.08 -8.06 -9.15
N GLY A 191 -2.54 -9.28 -9.44
CA GLY A 191 -1.91 -10.20 -10.40
C GLY A 191 -0.71 -10.96 -9.85
N ASP A 192 -0.40 -10.84 -8.55
CA ASP A 192 0.72 -11.50 -7.88
C ASP A 192 2.03 -11.34 -8.68
N SER A 193 2.56 -12.44 -9.22
CA SER A 193 3.77 -12.47 -10.04
C SER A 193 3.66 -11.79 -11.40
N LEU A 194 2.45 -11.73 -11.98
CA LEU A 194 2.24 -11.13 -13.29
C LEU A 194 2.18 -9.58 -13.20
N GLY A 195 1.88 -9.07 -12.01
CA GLY A 195 1.53 -7.66 -11.80
C GLY A 195 0.28 -7.26 -12.59
N TRP A 196 0.15 -5.96 -12.83
CA TRP A 196 -0.88 -5.38 -13.69
C TRP A 196 -0.37 -5.24 -15.13
N SER A 197 -0.40 -6.33 -15.87
CA SER A 197 -0.02 -6.40 -17.30
C SER A 197 -1.10 -7.10 -18.14
N VAL A 198 -0.93 -7.10 -19.47
CA VAL A 198 -1.82 -7.83 -20.38
C VAL A 198 -1.60 -9.34 -20.16
N PRO A 199 -2.62 -10.10 -19.73
CA PRO A 199 -2.44 -11.50 -19.41
C PRO A 199 -2.51 -12.38 -20.66
N ASN A 200 -1.86 -13.54 -20.62
CA ASN A 200 -1.97 -14.57 -21.67
C ASN A 200 -3.29 -15.36 -21.59
N ASN A 201 -4.02 -15.25 -20.48
CA ASN A 201 -5.34 -15.83 -20.26
C ASN A 201 -6.33 -14.72 -19.89
N PRO A 202 -7.41 -14.49 -20.66
CA PRO A 202 -8.38 -13.43 -20.39
C PRO A 202 -9.02 -13.49 -18.99
N THR A 203 -9.12 -14.67 -18.37
CA THR A 203 -9.72 -14.83 -17.03
C THR A 203 -8.70 -14.74 -15.89
N PHE A 204 -7.44 -14.40 -16.18
CA PHE A 204 -6.36 -14.43 -15.20
C PHE A 204 -6.66 -13.63 -13.92
N TYR A 205 -7.12 -12.38 -14.04
CA TYR A 205 -7.41 -11.54 -12.87
C TYR A 205 -8.70 -11.95 -12.14
N GLU A 206 -9.64 -12.58 -12.83
CA GLU A 206 -10.82 -13.18 -12.21
C GLU A 206 -10.40 -14.36 -11.33
N SER A 207 -9.56 -15.26 -11.86
CA SER A 207 -8.98 -16.37 -11.08
C SER A 207 -8.10 -15.85 -9.93
N TRP A 208 -7.33 -14.78 -10.15
CA TRP A 208 -6.53 -14.16 -9.10
C TRP A 208 -7.39 -13.65 -7.94
N ALA A 209 -8.57 -13.11 -8.21
CA ALA A 209 -9.47 -12.58 -7.18
C ALA A 209 -10.29 -13.68 -6.46
N GLN A 210 -10.44 -14.87 -7.04
CA GLN A 210 -11.40 -15.90 -6.61
C GLN A 210 -11.21 -16.37 -5.16
N ASP A 211 -9.98 -16.58 -4.71
CA ASP A 211 -9.67 -17.09 -3.36
C ASP A 211 -9.34 -15.97 -2.35
N LYS A 212 -9.67 -14.71 -2.68
CA LYS A 212 -9.34 -13.55 -1.86
C LYS A 212 -10.60 -12.96 -1.23
N THR A 213 -10.51 -12.62 0.05
CA THR A 213 -11.57 -11.90 0.78
C THR A 213 -11.18 -10.45 0.95
N PHE A 214 -11.83 -9.57 0.19
CA PHE A 214 -11.63 -8.13 0.31
C PHE A 214 -12.60 -7.55 1.34
N VAL A 215 -12.08 -6.81 2.32
CA VAL A 215 -12.90 -6.08 3.30
C VAL A 215 -12.63 -4.59 3.23
N VAL A 216 -13.56 -3.78 3.73
CA VAL A 216 -13.37 -2.34 3.85
C VAL A 216 -12.08 -2.03 4.64
N GLY A 217 -11.21 -1.24 4.04
CA GLY A 217 -9.89 -0.86 4.57
C GLY A 217 -8.72 -1.52 3.83
N ASP A 218 -8.94 -2.66 3.16
CA ASP A 218 -7.89 -3.33 2.37
C ASP A 218 -7.39 -2.45 1.22
N ILE A 219 -6.18 -2.72 0.73
CA ILE A 219 -5.52 -1.95 -0.32
C ILE A 219 -5.25 -2.84 -1.52
N LEU A 220 -5.65 -2.42 -2.72
CA LEU A 220 -5.17 -3.00 -3.97
C LEU A 220 -3.91 -2.26 -4.43
N GLU A 221 -2.82 -2.97 -4.63
CA GLU A 221 -1.56 -2.44 -5.15
C GLU A 221 -1.33 -2.93 -6.58
N PHE A 222 -1.40 -2.03 -7.55
CA PHE A 222 -1.16 -2.31 -8.96
C PHE A 222 0.27 -1.90 -9.31
N ASN A 223 1.08 -2.89 -9.68
CA ASN A 223 2.44 -2.72 -10.18
C ASN A 223 2.44 -2.95 -11.69
N PHE A 224 2.94 -1.98 -12.47
CA PHE A 224 2.99 -2.06 -13.92
C PHE A 224 4.12 -1.21 -14.47
N VAL A 225 4.49 -1.39 -15.74
CA VAL A 225 5.51 -0.56 -16.41
C VAL A 225 4.89 0.79 -16.80
N ILE A 226 5.51 1.90 -16.43
CA ILE A 226 5.03 3.25 -16.79
C ILE A 226 4.85 3.37 -18.31
N GLN A 227 3.89 4.19 -18.75
CA GLN A 227 3.57 4.43 -20.17
C GLN A 227 3.09 3.21 -20.97
N THR A 228 3.07 2.01 -20.40
CA THR A 228 2.54 0.80 -21.06
C THR A 228 1.17 0.39 -20.51
N HIS A 229 0.91 0.70 -19.24
CA HIS A 229 -0.36 0.43 -18.59
C HIS A 229 -0.78 1.62 -17.72
N ASN A 230 -2.04 1.60 -17.34
CA ASN A 230 -2.64 2.47 -16.33
C ASN A 230 -3.69 1.66 -15.58
N VAL A 231 -4.22 2.25 -14.51
CA VAL A 231 -5.34 1.69 -13.75
C VAL A 231 -6.45 2.72 -13.72
N ALA A 232 -7.58 2.39 -14.31
CA ALA A 232 -8.79 3.17 -14.22
C ALA A 232 -9.84 2.44 -13.37
N LYS A 233 -10.36 3.10 -12.33
CA LYS A 233 -11.58 2.66 -11.65
C LYS A 233 -12.77 3.06 -12.51
N VAL A 234 -13.66 2.13 -12.81
CA VAL A 234 -14.76 2.34 -13.76
C VAL A 234 -16.08 1.80 -13.20
N THR A 235 -17.19 2.15 -13.86
CA THR A 235 -18.51 1.56 -13.60
C THR A 235 -18.57 0.11 -14.09
N LYS A 236 -19.60 -0.63 -13.65
CA LYS A 236 -19.85 -2.00 -14.12
C LYS A 236 -20.06 -2.08 -15.63
N ASP A 237 -20.75 -1.09 -16.22
CA ASP A 237 -21.01 -1.02 -17.66
C ASP A 237 -19.72 -0.77 -18.47
N ASN A 238 -18.88 0.16 -18.00
CA ASN A 238 -17.58 0.42 -18.61
C ASN A 238 -16.63 -0.76 -18.46
N TYR A 239 -16.69 -1.47 -17.33
CA TYR A 239 -15.96 -2.72 -17.16
C TYR A 239 -16.41 -3.79 -18.16
N GLY A 240 -17.73 -3.97 -18.32
CA GLY A 240 -18.31 -4.95 -19.25
C GLY A 240 -17.97 -4.66 -20.71
N SER A 241 -17.99 -3.39 -21.11
CA SER A 241 -17.69 -2.94 -22.47
C SER A 241 -16.22 -2.60 -22.73
N CYS A 242 -15.35 -2.71 -21.73
CA CYS A 242 -13.96 -2.25 -21.79
C CYS A 242 -13.82 -0.78 -22.24
N SER A 243 -14.76 0.07 -21.82
CA SER A 243 -14.74 1.50 -22.11
C SER A 243 -13.88 2.26 -21.10
N GLY A 244 -12.89 3.01 -21.63
CA GLY A 244 -12.09 3.95 -20.86
C GLY A 244 -12.71 5.35 -20.73
N GLU A 245 -13.95 5.54 -21.18
CA GLU A 245 -14.63 6.85 -21.14
C GLU A 245 -15.07 7.21 -19.72
N SER A 246 -14.83 8.46 -19.32
CA SER A 246 -15.25 9.01 -18.02
C SER A 246 -14.96 8.08 -16.82
N PRO A 247 -13.70 7.65 -16.62
CA PRO A 247 -13.36 6.79 -15.49
C PRO A 247 -13.63 7.53 -14.17
N ILE A 248 -14.03 6.78 -13.15
CA ILE A 248 -14.23 7.32 -11.78
C ILE A 248 -12.89 7.88 -11.26
N SER A 249 -11.80 7.18 -11.55
CA SER A 249 -10.44 7.66 -11.32
C SER A 249 -9.48 6.99 -12.30
N ILE A 250 -8.39 7.65 -12.65
CA ILE A 250 -7.32 7.06 -13.46
C ILE A 250 -5.96 7.35 -12.83
N SER A 251 -5.06 6.38 -12.87
CA SER A 251 -3.70 6.51 -12.36
C SER A 251 -2.72 5.89 -13.34
N THR A 252 -1.67 6.65 -13.67
CA THR A 252 -0.66 6.29 -14.68
C THR A 252 0.72 6.02 -14.08
N ASN A 253 0.88 6.24 -12.77
CA ASN A 253 2.15 6.21 -12.07
C ASN A 253 2.13 5.08 -11.02
N PRO A 254 2.84 3.97 -11.25
CA PRO A 254 2.93 2.85 -10.35
C PRO A 254 3.98 3.07 -9.24
N PRO A 255 3.87 2.38 -8.09
CA PRO A 255 2.76 1.51 -7.72
C PRO A 255 1.49 2.32 -7.41
N VAL A 256 0.35 1.92 -7.99
CA VAL A 256 -0.94 2.53 -7.67
C VAL A 256 -1.54 1.79 -6.49
N ARG A 257 -1.75 2.48 -5.36
CA ARG A 257 -2.38 1.92 -4.16
C ARG A 257 -3.79 2.48 -4.01
N ILE A 258 -4.80 1.61 -4.10
CA ILE A 258 -6.21 1.99 -3.98
C ILE A 258 -6.78 1.38 -2.71
N THR A 259 -7.24 2.23 -1.79
CA THR A 259 -7.91 1.76 -0.56
C THR A 259 -9.37 1.45 -0.86
N LEU A 260 -9.80 0.24 -0.52
CA LEU A 260 -11.17 -0.25 -0.63
C LEU A 260 -12.00 0.33 0.51
N SER A 261 -12.48 1.55 0.33
CA SER A 261 -13.09 2.35 1.40
C SER A 261 -14.58 2.07 1.60
N GLU A 262 -15.22 1.36 0.67
CA GLU A 262 -16.66 1.13 0.63
C GLU A 262 -16.97 -0.34 0.29
N PRO A 263 -18.01 -0.94 0.88
CA PRO A 263 -18.47 -2.27 0.49
C PRO A 263 -19.11 -2.26 -0.90
N GLY A 264 -19.18 -3.44 -1.53
CA GLY A 264 -19.77 -3.64 -2.85
C GLY A 264 -18.75 -3.96 -3.94
N GLU A 265 -19.21 -3.98 -5.19
CA GLU A 265 -18.39 -4.30 -6.35
C GLU A 265 -17.52 -3.10 -6.76
N HIS A 266 -16.22 -3.34 -6.98
CA HIS A 266 -15.28 -2.37 -7.53
C HIS A 266 -14.64 -2.93 -8.79
N PHE A 267 -14.59 -2.10 -9.84
CA PHE A 267 -14.13 -2.51 -11.17
C PHE A 267 -12.95 -1.67 -11.63
N TYR A 268 -11.92 -2.33 -12.15
CA TYR A 268 -10.68 -1.71 -12.61
C TYR A 268 -10.32 -2.24 -13.99
N ILE A 269 -9.86 -1.36 -14.88
CA ILE A 269 -9.40 -1.72 -16.23
C ILE A 269 -8.10 -0.98 -16.58
N CYS A 270 -7.34 -1.53 -17.51
CA CYS A 270 -6.34 -0.76 -18.25
C CYS A 270 -7.01 -0.16 -19.49
N THR A 271 -6.91 1.16 -19.67
CA THR A 271 -7.55 1.88 -20.79
C THR A 271 -6.66 1.99 -22.03
N VAL A 272 -5.44 1.43 -21.98
CA VAL A 272 -4.59 1.32 -23.17
C VAL A 272 -5.27 0.42 -24.20
N ALA A 273 -5.26 0.84 -25.46
CA ALA A 273 -6.03 0.20 -26.53
C ALA A 273 -5.78 -1.32 -26.59
N GLY A 274 -6.86 -2.10 -26.55
CA GLY A 274 -6.82 -3.57 -26.61
C GLY A 274 -6.54 -4.28 -25.29
N HIS A 275 -5.93 -3.62 -24.29
CA HIS A 275 -5.48 -4.28 -23.06
C HIS A 275 -6.63 -4.86 -22.23
N CYS A 276 -7.69 -4.08 -22.00
CA CYS A 276 -8.87 -4.55 -21.27
C CYS A 276 -9.55 -5.73 -21.99
N ASN A 277 -9.67 -5.68 -23.32
CA ASN A 277 -10.32 -6.74 -24.11
C ASN A 277 -9.54 -8.06 -24.10
N ILE A 278 -8.22 -8.01 -23.94
CA ILE A 278 -7.36 -9.19 -23.80
C ILE A 278 -7.38 -9.73 -22.35
N GLY A 279 -8.00 -9.00 -21.41
CA GLY A 279 -8.24 -9.45 -20.04
C GLY A 279 -7.54 -8.62 -18.97
N GLN A 280 -6.91 -7.48 -19.29
CA GLN A 280 -6.34 -6.58 -18.27
C GLN A 280 -7.42 -5.77 -17.56
N LYS A 281 -8.24 -6.48 -16.77
CA LYS A 281 -9.41 -5.98 -16.03
C LYS A 281 -9.60 -6.79 -14.75
N LEU A 282 -9.99 -6.15 -13.66
CA LEU A 282 -10.23 -6.77 -12.36
C LEU A 282 -11.58 -6.31 -11.80
N ALA A 283 -12.38 -7.26 -11.35
CA ALA A 283 -13.54 -7.03 -10.50
C ALA A 283 -13.30 -7.64 -9.12
N VAL A 284 -13.57 -6.88 -8.06
CA VAL A 284 -13.55 -7.39 -6.68
C VAL A 284 -14.85 -7.05 -5.99
N ASN A 285 -15.30 -7.90 -5.06
CA ASN A 285 -16.43 -7.63 -4.19
C ASN A 285 -15.93 -7.41 -2.77
N VAL A 286 -16.17 -6.21 -2.24
CA VAL A 286 -15.70 -5.79 -0.92
C VAL A 286 -16.80 -5.99 0.09
N THR A 287 -16.51 -6.74 1.14
CA THR A 287 -17.43 -6.94 2.26
C THR A 287 -17.26 -5.84 3.30
N GLY A 288 -18.36 -5.43 3.94
CA GLY A 288 -18.29 -4.47 5.03
C GLY A 288 -17.47 -5.03 6.19
N SER A 289 -16.61 -4.22 6.80
CA SER A 289 -16.09 -4.53 8.13
C SER A 289 -17.30 -4.61 9.05
N GLU A 290 -17.59 -5.76 9.67
CA GLU A 290 -18.70 -5.91 10.61
C GLU A 290 -18.58 -4.87 11.74
N ALA A 291 -19.24 -3.73 11.57
CA ALA A 291 -19.75 -2.96 12.68
C ALA A 291 -20.98 -3.73 13.15
N THR A 292 -20.86 -4.35 14.33
CA THR A 292 -21.93 -5.08 15.00
C THR A 292 -23.16 -4.19 15.12
N THR A 293 -24.16 -4.39 14.27
CA THR A 293 -25.52 -3.92 14.53
C THR A 293 -26.03 -4.67 15.76
N PRO A 294 -26.65 -4.01 16.75
CA PRO A 294 -27.24 -4.71 17.88
C PRO A 294 -28.28 -5.74 17.39
N PRO A 295 -28.43 -6.90 18.03
CA PRO A 295 -29.45 -7.88 17.64
C PRO A 295 -30.84 -7.22 17.70
N PRO A 296 -31.75 -7.54 16.76
CA PRO A 296 -33.11 -7.01 16.82
C PRO A 296 -33.76 -7.52 18.11
N SER A 297 -34.20 -6.58 18.94
CA SER A 297 -35.05 -6.90 20.09
C SER A 297 -36.31 -7.59 19.56
N SER A 298 -36.52 -8.82 20.02
CA SER A 298 -37.66 -9.64 19.65
C SER A 298 -38.88 -9.18 20.45
N ASP A 299 -39.47 -8.06 20.08
CA ASP A 299 -40.83 -7.73 20.51
C ASP A 299 -41.81 -8.13 19.41
N THR A 300 -42.46 -9.25 19.69
CA THR A 300 -43.54 -9.83 18.91
C THR A 300 -44.80 -8.97 19.12
N VAL A 301 -45.31 -8.35 18.07
CA VAL A 301 -46.72 -7.91 18.02
C VAL A 301 -47.33 -8.43 16.70
N PRO A 302 -48.34 -9.31 16.75
CA PRO A 302 -48.95 -9.87 15.56
C PRO A 302 -49.95 -8.87 14.97
N SER A 303 -49.80 -8.55 13.68
CA SER A 303 -50.80 -7.82 12.90
C SER A 303 -51.32 -8.69 11.76
N THR A 304 -52.63 -8.86 11.79
CA THR A 304 -53.55 -9.65 10.98
C THR A 304 -53.42 -9.39 9.47
N PRO A 305 -53.67 -10.39 8.58
CA PRO A 305 -53.60 -10.21 7.14
C PRO A 305 -54.89 -9.59 6.57
N SER A 306 -54.75 -8.81 5.50
CA SER A 306 -55.86 -8.37 4.65
C SER A 306 -55.42 -8.32 3.18
N PRO A 307 -56.37 -8.43 2.24
CA PRO A 307 -56.26 -9.43 1.17
C PRO A 307 -55.81 -8.88 -0.18
N ALA A 308 -55.47 -9.86 -1.03
CA ALA A 308 -55.09 -9.74 -2.43
C ALA A 308 -55.98 -8.80 -3.26
N THR A 309 -55.36 -8.09 -4.20
CA THR A 309 -56.07 -7.54 -5.37
C THR A 309 -55.26 -7.79 -6.63
N ALA A 310 -55.98 -8.20 -7.66
CA ALA A 310 -55.57 -8.84 -8.91
C ALA A 310 -54.84 -7.90 -9.91
N PRO A 311 -54.21 -8.44 -10.98
CA PRO A 311 -53.39 -7.69 -11.91
C PRO A 311 -54.22 -7.02 -13.03
N PRO A 312 -53.73 -5.91 -13.64
CA PRO A 312 -54.33 -5.36 -14.84
C PRO A 312 -53.82 -6.07 -16.14
N PRO A 313 -54.62 -6.05 -17.22
CA PRO A 313 -54.41 -6.82 -18.46
C PRO A 313 -53.46 -6.15 -19.48
N PRO A 314 -53.03 -6.87 -20.55
CA PRO A 314 -52.13 -6.35 -21.58
C PRO A 314 -52.88 -5.74 -22.78
N SER A 315 -52.31 -4.70 -23.40
CA SER A 315 -52.63 -4.23 -24.76
C SER A 315 -51.48 -3.36 -25.25
N ALA A 316 -50.70 -3.75 -26.25
CA ALA A 316 -50.97 -3.84 -27.70
C ALA A 316 -50.35 -2.62 -28.43
N ALA A 317 -49.46 -2.93 -29.38
CA ALA A 317 -48.79 -2.01 -30.29
C ALA A 317 -49.78 -1.30 -31.24
N PRO A 318 -49.36 -0.23 -31.96
CA PRO A 318 -48.92 -0.48 -33.34
C PRO A 318 -47.84 0.47 -33.93
N SER A 319 -47.20 -0.07 -34.97
CA SER A 319 -46.77 0.57 -36.23
C SER A 319 -45.62 1.59 -36.30
N VAL A 320 -44.48 1.04 -36.76
CA VAL A 320 -43.60 1.51 -37.86
C VAL A 320 -44.01 2.83 -38.55
N ARG A 321 -43.12 3.83 -38.49
CA ARG A 321 -42.89 4.77 -39.59
C ARG A 321 -41.39 5.00 -39.80
N THR A 322 -40.95 4.59 -40.97
CA THR A 322 -39.69 4.99 -41.61
C THR A 322 -39.69 6.50 -41.85
N SER A 323 -38.59 7.17 -41.51
CA SER A 323 -38.26 8.48 -42.08
C SER A 323 -36.78 8.50 -42.39
N ALA A 324 -36.50 8.85 -43.64
CA ALA A 324 -35.21 8.79 -44.28
C ALA A 324 -34.63 10.20 -44.44
N PHE A 325 -33.30 10.25 -44.51
CA PHE A 325 -32.43 11.31 -45.04
C PHE A 325 -32.49 12.72 -44.45
N SER A 326 -31.36 13.13 -43.86
CA SER A 326 -30.57 14.23 -44.45
C SER A 326 -29.13 14.21 -43.93
N ALA A 327 -28.20 13.94 -44.84
CA ALA A 327 -26.80 14.26 -44.68
C ALA A 327 -26.61 15.75 -44.92
N ALA A 328 -26.09 16.47 -43.94
CA ALA A 328 -25.57 17.82 -44.12
C ALA A 328 -24.08 17.78 -43.80
N LEU A 329 -23.27 17.90 -44.86
CA LEU A 329 -21.87 18.29 -44.77
C LEU A 329 -21.77 19.65 -44.06
N LEU A 330 -20.87 19.77 -43.09
CA LEU A 330 -20.23 21.04 -42.79
C LEU A 330 -18.73 20.89 -43.01
N ALA A 331 -18.24 21.49 -44.09
CA ALA A 331 -16.85 21.78 -44.33
C ALA A 331 -16.65 23.29 -44.09
N VAL A 332 -15.82 23.66 -43.11
CA VAL A 332 -15.21 24.99 -42.98
C VAL A 332 -13.86 24.77 -42.29
N ALA A 333 -12.78 24.66 -43.06
CA ALA A 333 -11.84 25.71 -43.46
C ALA A 333 -10.76 25.99 -42.40
N VAL A 334 -9.55 25.59 -42.77
CA VAL A 334 -8.27 25.93 -42.15
C VAL A 334 -8.04 27.45 -42.26
N ALA A 335 -7.66 28.08 -41.15
CA ALA A 335 -6.93 29.34 -41.17
C ALA A 335 -5.77 29.24 -40.17
N LEU A 336 -4.55 29.23 -40.71
CA LEU A 336 -3.29 29.52 -40.01
C LEU A 336 -3.23 30.99 -39.58
N VAL A 337 -2.22 31.32 -38.76
CA VAL A 337 -1.73 32.63 -38.24
C VAL A 337 -1.99 32.71 -36.72
N TYR A 338 -1.04 32.66 -35.78
CA TYR A 338 0.42 32.88 -35.72
C TYR A 338 1.10 31.77 -34.91
#